data_AF-A0A6P5YFI6-F1
#
_entry.id   AF-A0A6P5YFI6-F1
#
_cell.length_a   1.000
_cell.length_b   1.000
_cell.length_c   1.000
_cell.angle_alpha   90.00
_cell.angle_beta   90.00
_cell.angle_gamma   90.00
#
_symmetry.space_group_name_H-M   'P 1'
#
loop_
_entity.id
_entity.type
_entity.pdbx_description
1 polymer ?
#
loop_
_entity_poly.entity_id
_entity_poly.type
_entity_poly.pdbx_seq_one_letter_code
_entity_poly.pdbx_strand_id
1 'polypeptide(L)'
;MAAAAFAPVIPLRFKSYCTLRFLSFYSQTLTTPRLFPPLPRRPFPLTIPRKRCFRPVISPALQSGERAKIEFLEKKVGETGTTVSEFRQKLKIAHIKGGPDEGLDRVGQTLVVMGWVRTLRVQSSVTFLEVNDGSCLSNMQCVMNSDAEGYDQVESGLIATGASIWVQGILVASQGSKQKVELKVDKVVVVR
;
A
#
# COMPACT_ATOMS: atom_id res chain seq x y z
N MET A 1 -62.68 -62.51 13.94
CA MET A 1 -61.89 -63.10 15.04
C MET A 1 -60.42 -62.92 14.69
N ALA A 2 -59.61 -62.52 15.67
CA ALA A 2 -58.15 -62.30 15.64
C ALA A 2 -57.64 -60.94 15.09
N ALA A 3 -57.32 -60.07 16.06
CA ALA A 3 -56.49 -58.89 15.97
C ALA A 3 -54.99 -59.28 16.00
N ALA A 4 -54.15 -58.49 15.33
CA ALA A 4 -52.71 -58.48 15.57
C ALA A 4 -52.21 -57.03 15.60
N ALA A 5 -51.87 -56.57 16.80
CA ALA A 5 -51.30 -55.27 17.08
C ALA A 5 -49.79 -55.31 16.83
N PHE A 6 -49.27 -54.36 16.05
CA PHE A 6 -47.84 -54.09 15.98
C PHE A 6 -47.56 -52.72 16.63
N ALA A 7 -46.72 -52.77 17.66
CA ALA A 7 -46.36 -51.68 18.55
C ALA A 7 -45.48 -50.60 17.88
N PRO A 8 -45.45 -49.35 18.41
CA PRO A 8 -44.67 -48.25 17.84
C PRO A 8 -43.17 -48.37 18.15
N VAL A 9 -42.35 -47.99 17.17
CA VAL A 9 -40.88 -47.90 17.24
C VAL A 9 -40.47 -46.70 18.11
N ILE A 10 -39.72 -46.97 19.18
CA ILE A 10 -39.14 -45.96 20.08
C ILE A 10 -37.72 -45.62 19.60
N PRO A 11 -37.38 -44.36 19.32
CA PRO A 11 -35.99 -43.96 19.16
C PRO A 11 -35.33 -43.64 20.52
N LEU A 12 -34.22 -44.35 20.77
CA LEU A 12 -33.32 -44.17 21.91
C LEU A 12 -32.51 -42.86 21.83
N ARG A 13 -32.88 -41.91 22.68
CA ARG A 13 -32.06 -40.98 23.49
C ARG A 13 -30.57 -40.82 23.16
N PHE A 14 -30.12 -39.59 22.91
CA PHE A 14 -28.83 -39.08 23.39
C PHE A 14 -29.00 -37.68 23.98
N LYS A 15 -28.80 -37.56 25.31
CA LYS A 15 -28.76 -36.28 26.02
C LYS A 15 -27.30 -35.80 26.01
N SER A 16 -27.07 -34.58 25.53
CA SER A 16 -25.78 -33.92 25.66
C SER A 16 -25.67 -33.29 27.05
N TYR A 17 -24.88 -33.91 27.93
CA TYR A 17 -24.31 -33.25 29.11
C TYR A 17 -22.79 -33.32 28.98
N CYS A 18 -22.13 -32.18 28.85
CA CYS A 18 -20.75 -31.94 29.29
C CYS A 18 -20.54 -30.42 29.30
N THR A 19 -20.66 -29.74 30.44
CA THR A 19 -19.69 -29.58 31.55
C THR A 19 -19.05 -28.20 31.48
N LEU A 20 -19.44 -27.39 32.47
CA LEU A 20 -18.89 -26.09 32.86
C LEU A 20 -17.35 -26.08 32.83
N ARG A 21 -16.76 -25.12 32.11
CA ARG A 21 -15.38 -24.71 32.35
C ARG A 21 -15.37 -23.44 33.19
N PHE A 22 -15.05 -23.63 34.46
CA PHE A 22 -14.61 -22.62 35.39
C PHE A 22 -13.17 -22.20 35.01
N LEU A 23 -12.96 -20.94 34.65
CA LEU A 23 -11.66 -20.27 34.64
C LEU A 23 -11.86 -19.04 35.54
N SER A 24 -11.58 -19.06 36.84
CA SER A 24 -10.30 -19.26 37.52
C SER A 24 -9.25 -18.20 37.13
N PHE A 25 -9.09 -17.24 38.05
CA PHE A 25 -8.04 -16.23 38.20
C PHE A 25 -7.86 -15.15 37.13
N TYR A 26 -8.75 -14.14 37.17
CA TYR A 26 -8.37 -12.77 36.85
C TYR A 26 -7.90 -12.06 38.14
N SER A 27 -6.59 -11.97 38.30
CA SER A 27 -5.94 -10.95 39.14
C SER A 27 -4.61 -10.64 38.49
N GLN A 28 -4.64 -9.74 37.51
CA GLN A 28 -3.43 -9.05 37.07
C GLN A 28 -3.45 -7.68 37.73
N THR A 29 -2.42 -7.48 38.54
CA THR A 29 -2.14 -6.32 39.36
C THR A 29 -2.03 -5.06 38.52
N LEU A 30 -2.92 -4.11 38.78
CA LEU A 30 -2.76 -2.71 38.36
C LEU A 30 -1.48 -2.15 38.96
N THR A 31 -0.43 -2.00 38.14
CA THR A 31 0.71 -1.15 38.48
C THR A 31 0.99 -0.18 37.34
N THR A 32 0.64 1.07 37.65
CA THR A 32 0.83 2.30 36.90
C THR A 32 2.31 2.56 36.60
N PRO A 33 2.73 2.83 35.35
CA PRO A 33 4.06 3.40 35.13
C PRO A 33 3.98 4.93 35.27
N ARG A 34 4.55 5.48 36.33
CA ARG A 34 4.94 6.89 36.40
C ARG A 34 6.46 6.99 36.46
N LEU A 35 7.07 7.59 35.44
CA LEU A 35 7.95 8.78 35.51
C LEU A 35 8.84 8.79 34.27
N PHE A 36 8.42 9.53 33.24
CA PHE A 36 9.38 10.06 32.27
C PHE A 36 10.11 11.24 32.92
N PRO A 37 11.45 11.26 32.96
CA PRO A 37 12.17 12.47 33.35
C PRO A 37 12.01 13.55 32.26
N PRO A 38 11.86 14.84 32.60
CA PRO A 38 11.80 15.91 31.62
C PRO A 38 13.17 16.14 30.98
N LEU A 39 13.22 16.16 29.64
CA LEU A 39 14.40 16.55 28.87
C LEU A 39 14.76 18.03 29.13
N PRO A 40 16.05 18.40 29.25
CA PRO A 40 16.46 19.80 29.37
C PRO A 40 16.32 20.51 28.01
N ARG A 41 15.51 21.57 27.99
CA ARG A 41 15.44 22.54 26.88
C ARG A 41 16.78 23.27 26.75
N ARG A 42 17.54 23.01 25.69
CA ARG A 42 18.68 23.85 25.31
C ARG A 42 18.20 24.99 24.39
N PRO A 43 18.53 26.26 24.67
CA PRO A 43 18.25 27.36 23.77
C PRO A 43 19.21 27.30 22.56
N PHE A 44 18.64 27.35 21.36
CA PHE A 44 19.38 27.54 20.12
C PHE A 44 20.00 28.95 20.09
N PRO A 45 21.32 29.11 19.89
CA PRO A 45 21.84 30.39 19.47
C PRO A 45 21.57 30.58 17.97
N LEU A 46 20.69 31.53 17.66
CA LEU A 46 20.62 32.17 16.35
C LEU A 46 21.94 32.91 16.13
N THR A 47 22.72 32.49 15.13
CA THR A 47 23.78 33.34 14.58
C THR A 47 23.95 33.04 13.11
N ILE A 48 23.43 33.94 12.29
CA ILE A 48 23.59 34.00 10.84
C ILE A 48 24.90 34.75 10.56
N PRO A 49 25.91 34.16 9.90
CA PRO A 49 26.96 34.95 9.28
C PRO A 49 26.63 35.22 7.81
N ARG A 50 26.72 36.51 7.50
CA ARG A 50 26.58 37.15 6.20
C ARG A 50 27.52 36.57 5.12
N LYS A 51 26.97 36.52 3.90
CA LYS A 51 27.57 36.85 2.61
C LYS A 51 28.99 36.33 2.31
N ARG A 52 29.07 35.41 1.35
CA ARG A 52 30.11 35.46 0.31
C ARG A 52 29.53 35.11 -1.06
N CYS A 53 29.48 36.14 -1.90
CA CYS A 53 29.22 36.06 -3.31
C CYS A 53 30.48 35.50 -3.98
N PHE A 54 30.36 34.37 -4.68
CA PHE A 54 31.38 33.92 -5.61
C PHE A 54 30.73 33.79 -6.98
N ARG A 55 30.97 34.79 -7.83
CA ARG A 55 30.91 34.65 -9.29
C ARG A 55 32.12 33.82 -9.73
N PRO A 56 31.94 32.83 -10.60
CA PRO A 56 32.93 32.51 -11.60
C PRO A 56 32.52 33.11 -12.95
N VAL A 57 33.57 33.55 -13.63
CA VAL A 57 33.63 34.28 -14.89
C VAL A 57 33.08 33.44 -16.04
N ILE A 58 32.19 34.03 -16.85
CA ILE A 58 31.76 33.47 -18.13
C ILE A 58 32.88 33.75 -19.14
N SER A 59 33.50 32.70 -19.68
CA SER A 59 34.36 32.78 -20.86
C SER A 59 33.54 32.35 -22.09
N PRO A 60 33.50 33.14 -23.18
CA PRO A 60 32.87 32.70 -24.42
C PRO A 60 33.90 31.89 -25.22
N ALA A 61 33.55 30.66 -25.60
CA ALA A 61 34.27 29.91 -26.63
C ALA A 61 33.37 29.80 -27.86
N LEU A 62 33.90 30.30 -28.97
CA LEU A 62 33.28 30.43 -30.28
C LEU A 62 33.83 29.32 -31.16
N GLN A 63 32.97 28.38 -31.58
CA GLN A 63 33.27 27.40 -32.64
C GLN A 63 31.92 26.85 -33.13
N SER A 64 31.34 27.35 -34.21
CA SER A 64 31.65 27.07 -35.62
C SER A 64 31.69 25.57 -35.92
N GLY A 65 30.60 25.04 -36.48
CA GLY A 65 30.53 23.66 -36.98
C GLY A 65 29.09 23.20 -37.22
N GLU A 66 28.80 22.79 -38.44
CA GLU A 66 27.48 22.58 -39.07
C GLU A 66 26.64 21.39 -38.58
N ARG A 67 25.32 21.63 -38.54
CA ARG A 67 24.26 20.88 -39.27
C ARG A 67 24.10 19.37 -39.02
N ALA A 68 23.05 19.01 -38.27
CA ALA A 68 22.08 18.01 -38.73
C ALA A 68 20.70 18.27 -38.10
N LYS A 69 19.72 18.37 -39.00
CA LYS A 69 18.32 18.72 -38.78
C LYS A 69 17.56 17.46 -38.34
N ILE A 70 16.96 17.48 -37.15
CA ILE A 70 15.74 16.68 -36.87
C ILE A 70 14.74 17.66 -36.29
N GLU A 71 13.99 18.27 -37.19
CA GLU A 71 12.74 18.96 -36.89
C GLU A 71 11.65 17.89 -36.76
N PHE A 72 11.01 17.79 -35.60
CA PHE A 72 9.56 17.66 -35.61
C PHE A 72 8.94 18.53 -34.51
N LEU A 73 7.95 19.26 -34.95
CA LEU A 73 7.46 20.53 -34.46
C LEU A 73 6.62 20.38 -33.18
N GLU A 74 6.70 21.42 -32.38
CA GLU A 74 6.05 21.68 -31.10
C GLU A 74 4.52 21.83 -31.16
N LYS A 75 3.84 21.55 -30.05
CA LYS A 75 3.08 22.51 -29.20
C LYS A 75 2.17 21.76 -28.22
N LYS A 76 1.95 22.21 -26.98
CA LYS A 76 1.81 23.60 -26.53
C LYS A 76 2.63 23.95 -25.29
N VAL A 77 3.29 25.10 -25.42
CA VAL A 77 3.71 26.00 -24.36
C VAL A 77 2.48 26.67 -23.73
N GLY A 78 2.44 26.65 -22.40
CA GLY A 78 1.73 27.59 -21.55
C GLY A 78 2.62 27.86 -20.35
N GLU A 79 3.62 28.73 -20.53
CA GLU A 79 4.48 29.21 -19.45
C GLU A 79 3.79 30.29 -18.64
N THR A 80 3.68 30.08 -17.33
CA THR A 80 3.98 31.13 -16.35
C THR A 80 5.04 30.59 -15.42
N GLY A 81 6.19 31.27 -15.41
CA GLY A 81 7.38 30.86 -14.69
C GLY A 81 7.20 30.76 -13.18
N THR A 82 7.63 29.62 -12.64
CA THR A 82 8.38 29.52 -11.40
C THR A 82 9.26 28.29 -11.57
N THR A 83 10.58 28.46 -11.64
CA THR A 83 11.54 27.39 -11.89
C THR A 83 11.68 26.50 -10.65
N VAL A 84 10.64 25.73 -10.36
CA VAL A 84 10.71 24.56 -9.51
C VAL A 84 10.65 23.39 -10.49
N SER A 85 11.72 22.63 -10.61
CA SER A 85 11.67 21.30 -11.23
C SER A 85 10.43 20.60 -10.68
N GLU A 86 9.44 20.33 -11.53
CA GLU A 86 8.12 19.87 -11.10
C GLU A 86 8.29 18.75 -10.08
N PHE A 87 7.84 18.99 -8.85
CA PHE A 87 7.84 17.95 -7.84
C PHE A 87 7.01 16.81 -8.41
N ARG A 88 7.66 15.70 -8.79
CA ARG A 88 6.99 14.53 -9.35
C ARG A 88 6.04 13.97 -8.31
N GLN A 89 4.80 14.43 -8.35
CA GLN A 89 3.80 13.98 -7.41
C GLN A 89 3.53 12.50 -7.71
N LYS A 90 3.77 11.65 -6.71
CA LYS A 90 3.47 10.23 -6.82
C LYS A 90 1.97 10.04 -7.05
N LEU A 91 1.61 9.02 -7.83
CA LEU A 91 0.21 8.62 -7.96
C LEU A 91 -0.32 8.17 -6.60
N LYS A 92 -1.43 8.78 -6.18
CA LYS A 92 -2.12 8.49 -4.93
C LYS A 92 -3.28 7.54 -5.18
N ILE A 93 -3.54 6.64 -4.23
CA ILE A 93 -4.67 5.71 -4.29
C ILE A 93 -6.00 6.49 -4.36
N ALA A 94 -6.10 7.62 -3.65
CA ALA A 94 -7.26 8.51 -3.70
C ALA A 94 -7.55 9.03 -5.11
N HIS A 95 -6.54 9.27 -5.96
CA HIS A 95 -6.76 9.73 -7.34
C HIS A 95 -7.18 8.59 -8.27
N ILE A 96 -6.86 7.34 -7.91
CA ILE A 96 -7.28 6.16 -8.68
C ILE A 96 -8.75 5.86 -8.37
N LYS A 97 -9.12 5.83 -7.09
CA LYS A 97 -10.44 5.37 -6.63
C LYS A 97 -11.43 6.49 -6.28
N GLY A 98 -11.00 7.75 -6.28
CA GLY A 98 -11.83 8.87 -5.83
C GLY A 98 -12.87 9.35 -6.84
N GLY A 99 -12.89 8.81 -8.06
CA GLY A 99 -13.90 9.13 -9.08
C GLY A 99 -15.25 8.45 -8.80
N PRO A 100 -16.33 8.89 -9.47
CA PRO A 100 -17.65 8.25 -9.36
C PRO A 100 -17.62 6.77 -9.77
N ASP A 101 -16.74 6.42 -10.72
CA ASP A 101 -16.56 5.08 -11.25
C ASP A 101 -15.58 4.22 -10.42
N GLU A 102 -15.07 4.76 -9.30
CA GLU A 102 -14.11 4.13 -8.37
C GLU A 102 -12.86 3.51 -9.04
N GLY A 103 -12.46 4.06 -10.19
CA GLY A 103 -11.26 3.65 -10.92
C GLY A 103 -11.49 2.71 -12.09
N LEU A 104 -12.75 2.37 -12.42
CA LEU A 104 -13.08 1.54 -13.60
C LEU A 104 -12.58 2.16 -14.91
N ASP A 105 -12.55 3.49 -15.01
CA ASP A 105 -12.09 4.22 -16.21
C ASP A 105 -10.62 3.98 -16.56
N ARG A 106 -9.83 3.54 -15.57
CA ARG A 106 -8.38 3.36 -15.67
C ARG A 106 -7.98 1.90 -15.82
N VAL A 107 -8.95 0.99 -15.95
CA VAL A 107 -8.68 -0.44 -16.15
C VAL A 107 -7.85 -0.64 -17.42
N GLY A 108 -6.85 -1.52 -17.33
CA GLY A 108 -5.86 -1.77 -18.39
C GLY A 108 -4.63 -0.87 -18.34
N GLN A 109 -4.61 0.16 -17.49
CA GLN A 109 -3.42 1.02 -17.34
C GLN A 109 -2.40 0.39 -16.39
N THR A 110 -1.12 0.50 -16.75
CA THR A 110 -0.01 0.20 -15.83
C THR A 110 0.16 1.34 -14.84
N LEU A 111 -0.01 1.06 -13.56
CA LEU A 111 0.10 2.03 -12.48
C LEU A 111 1.20 1.61 -11.50
N VAL A 112 1.74 2.62 -10.83
CA VAL A 112 2.72 2.46 -9.77
C VAL A 112 2.13 3.02 -8.49
N VAL A 113 2.08 2.19 -7.45
CA VAL A 113 1.56 2.54 -6.14
C VAL A 113 2.65 2.33 -5.10
N MET A 114 2.81 3.32 -4.22
CA MET A 114 3.70 3.23 -3.07
C MET A 114 2.88 3.36 -1.80
N GLY A 115 3.21 2.58 -0.79
CA GLY A 115 2.50 2.67 0.49
C GLY A 115 2.98 1.63 1.49
N TRP A 116 2.15 1.38 2.49
CA TRP A 116 2.38 0.39 3.53
C TRP A 116 1.42 -0.78 3.38
N VAL A 117 1.95 -2.00 3.52
CA VAL A 117 1.15 -3.22 3.55
C VAL A 117 0.30 -3.24 4.82
N ARG A 118 -1.02 -3.33 4.65
CA ARG A 118 -1.99 -3.42 5.74
C ARG A 118 -2.36 -4.85 6.06
N THR A 119 -2.43 -5.69 5.05
CA THR A 119 -2.74 -7.10 5.18
C THR A 119 -2.05 -7.85 4.06
N LEU A 120 -1.51 -9.02 4.39
CA LEU A 120 -0.87 -9.92 3.44
C LEU A 120 -1.46 -11.31 3.66
N ARG A 121 -1.97 -11.92 2.59
CA ARG A 121 -2.56 -13.26 2.60
C ARG A 121 -1.92 -14.06 1.49
N VAL A 122 -1.07 -15.01 1.87
CA VAL A 122 -0.43 -15.94 0.95
C VAL A 122 -1.36 -17.13 0.74
N GLN A 123 -1.70 -17.42 -0.51
CA GLN A 123 -2.30 -18.70 -0.91
C GLN A 123 -1.29 -19.46 -1.77
N SER A 124 -1.60 -20.72 -2.12
CA SER A 124 -0.67 -21.60 -2.84
C SER A 124 -0.25 -21.08 -4.22
N SER A 125 -1.14 -20.39 -4.94
CA SER A 125 -0.87 -19.89 -6.30
C SER A 125 -0.86 -18.37 -6.42
N VAL A 126 -1.49 -17.67 -5.47
CA VAL A 126 -1.71 -16.23 -5.54
C VAL A 126 -1.53 -15.62 -4.15
N THR A 127 -0.91 -14.45 -4.09
CA THR A 127 -0.77 -13.67 -2.88
C THR A 127 -1.59 -12.39 -2.99
N PHE A 128 -2.41 -12.13 -1.97
CA PHE A 128 -3.21 -10.92 -1.85
C PHE A 128 -2.55 -9.97 -0.87
N LEU A 129 -2.24 -8.76 -1.34
CA LEU A 129 -1.72 -7.67 -0.54
C LEU A 129 -2.72 -6.52 -0.53
N GLU A 130 -2.97 -5.95 0.64
CA GLU A 130 -3.68 -4.68 0.77
C GLU A 130 -2.68 -3.57 1.08
N VAL A 131 -2.63 -2.54 0.23
CA VAL A 131 -1.71 -1.41 0.34
C VAL A 131 -2.47 -0.14 0.65
N ASN A 132 -1.94 0.66 1.58
CA ASN A 132 -2.49 1.96 1.92
C ASN A 132 -1.37 3.02 1.87
N ASP A 133 -1.63 4.15 1.21
CA ASP A 133 -0.70 5.27 1.02
C ASP A 133 -1.05 6.50 1.90
N GLY A 134 -2.09 6.39 2.73
CA GLY A 134 -2.60 7.45 3.59
C GLY A 134 -3.45 8.51 2.88
N SER A 135 -3.63 8.40 1.56
CA SER A 135 -4.39 9.42 0.80
C SER A 135 -5.91 9.26 0.94
N CYS A 136 -6.39 8.05 1.22
CA CYS A 136 -7.79 7.76 1.47
C CYS A 136 -7.94 6.65 2.51
N LEU A 137 -9.15 6.55 3.09
CA LEU A 137 -9.49 5.46 4.02
C LEU A 137 -9.55 4.08 3.33
N SER A 138 -9.75 4.06 2.01
CA SER A 138 -9.83 2.82 1.25
C SER A 138 -8.44 2.27 0.91
N ASN A 139 -8.27 0.97 1.01
CA ASN A 139 -7.03 0.29 0.60
C ASN A 139 -7.06 -0.03 -0.91
N MET A 140 -5.88 -0.20 -1.50
CA MET A 140 -5.70 -0.79 -2.83
C MET A 140 -5.39 -2.28 -2.67
N GLN A 141 -6.22 -3.14 -3.23
CA GLN A 141 -5.94 -4.57 -3.32
C GLN A 141 -4.96 -4.82 -4.47
N CYS A 142 -3.89 -5.54 -4.16
CA CYS A 142 -2.84 -5.94 -5.08
C CYS A 142 -2.81 -7.47 -5.11
N VAL A 143 -2.93 -8.05 -6.30
CA VAL A 143 -2.94 -9.49 -6.52
C VAL A 143 -1.65 -9.86 -7.23
N MET A 144 -0.84 -10.69 -6.58
CA MET A 144 0.47 -11.08 -7.07
C MET A 144 0.52 -12.59 -7.31
N ASN A 145 0.96 -13.00 -8.49
CA ASN A 145 1.22 -14.40 -8.82
C ASN A 145 2.65 -14.78 -8.39
N SER A 146 2.92 -16.07 -8.26
CA SER A 146 4.27 -16.58 -7.97
C SER A 146 5.32 -16.21 -9.03
N ASP A 147 4.89 -15.91 -10.26
CA ASP A 147 5.78 -15.51 -11.37
C ASP A 147 6.15 -14.01 -11.37
N ALA A 148 5.61 -13.22 -10.43
CA ALA A 148 5.84 -11.77 -10.40
C ALA A 148 7.27 -11.42 -9.95
N GLU A 149 7.84 -10.35 -10.49
CA GLU A 149 9.19 -9.92 -10.13
C GLU A 149 9.23 -9.45 -8.67
N GLY A 150 10.05 -10.10 -7.85
CA GLY A 150 10.18 -9.80 -6.42
C GLY A 150 9.29 -10.64 -5.50
N TYR A 151 8.64 -11.69 -6.02
CA TYR A 151 7.88 -12.65 -5.21
C TYR A 151 8.71 -13.26 -4.07
N ASP A 152 9.99 -13.53 -4.30
CA ASP A 152 10.95 -14.02 -3.30
C ASP A 152 11.00 -13.15 -2.03
N GLN A 153 10.73 -11.84 -2.14
CA GLN A 153 10.68 -10.93 -0.99
C GLN A 153 9.47 -11.20 -0.08
N VAL A 154 8.38 -11.74 -0.63
CA VAL A 154 7.24 -12.22 0.16
C VAL A 154 7.59 -13.53 0.85
N GLU A 155 8.15 -14.49 0.12
CA GLU A 155 8.50 -15.81 0.69
C GLU A 155 9.55 -15.71 1.79
N SER A 156 10.55 -14.85 1.60
CA SER A 156 11.58 -14.56 2.61
C SER A 156 11.07 -13.76 3.81
N GLY A 157 9.81 -13.31 3.79
CA GLY A 157 9.20 -12.53 4.86
C GLY A 157 9.67 -11.07 4.93
N LEU A 158 10.39 -10.57 3.91
CA LEU A 158 10.78 -9.16 3.83
C LEU A 158 9.56 -8.25 3.62
N ILE A 159 8.59 -8.71 2.82
CA ILE A 159 7.29 -8.07 2.68
C ILE A 159 6.36 -8.71 3.72
N ALA A 160 6.20 -8.03 4.84
CA ALA A 160 5.26 -8.38 5.90
C ALA A 160 4.25 -7.24 6.14
N THR A 161 3.25 -7.48 6.98
CA THR A 161 2.34 -6.42 7.43
C THR A 161 3.14 -5.26 8.06
N GLY A 162 2.89 -4.04 7.59
CA GLY A 162 3.61 -2.83 7.99
C GLY A 162 4.81 -2.47 7.11
N ALA A 163 5.25 -3.36 6.21
CA ALA A 163 6.34 -3.06 5.29
C ALA A 163 5.96 -1.92 4.32
N SER A 164 6.90 -1.03 4.04
CA SER A 164 6.75 -0.05 2.96
C SER A 164 7.18 -0.68 1.64
N ILE A 165 6.33 -0.56 0.63
CA ILE A 165 6.56 -1.19 -0.67
C ILE A 165 6.29 -0.23 -1.83
N TRP A 166 6.99 -0.49 -2.92
CA TRP A 166 6.76 0.05 -4.25
C TRP A 166 6.23 -1.08 -5.12
N VAL A 167 5.05 -0.89 -5.69
CA VAL A 167 4.36 -1.91 -6.49
C VAL A 167 4.06 -1.33 -7.86
N GLN A 168 4.40 -2.07 -8.89
CA GLN A 168 4.03 -1.79 -10.27
C GLN A 168 3.15 -2.93 -10.79
N GLY A 169 2.06 -2.56 -11.46
CA GLY A 169 1.14 -3.54 -12.01
C GLY A 169 0.08 -2.93 -12.90
N ILE A 170 -0.77 -3.78 -13.45
CA ILE A 170 -1.88 -3.40 -14.33
C ILE A 170 -3.15 -3.31 -13.49
N LEU A 171 -3.91 -2.23 -13.63
CA LEU A 171 -5.22 -2.10 -12.99
C LEU A 171 -6.25 -2.97 -13.71
N VAL A 172 -6.95 -3.83 -12.99
CA VAL A 172 -7.95 -4.76 -13.52
C VAL A 172 -9.25 -4.61 -12.74
N ALA A 173 -10.39 -4.89 -13.37
CA ALA A 173 -11.66 -5.00 -12.67
C ALA A 173 -11.61 -6.17 -11.68
N SER A 174 -11.89 -5.88 -10.41
CA SER A 174 -11.83 -6.88 -9.34
C SER A 174 -12.91 -7.94 -9.53
N GLN A 175 -12.54 -9.20 -9.31
CA GLN A 175 -13.48 -10.32 -9.30
C GLN A 175 -14.28 -10.40 -7.99
N GLY A 176 -13.85 -9.69 -6.94
CA GLY A 176 -14.47 -9.72 -5.63
C GLY A 176 -15.54 -8.64 -5.46
N SER A 177 -16.64 -8.98 -4.77
CA SER A 177 -17.74 -8.04 -4.50
C SER A 177 -17.36 -6.84 -3.61
N LYS A 178 -16.23 -6.88 -2.88
CA LYS A 178 -15.85 -5.84 -1.90
C LYS A 178 -15.14 -4.63 -2.53
N GLN A 179 -14.51 -4.81 -3.70
CA GLN A 179 -13.74 -3.77 -4.37
C GLN A 179 -14.07 -3.82 -5.87
N LYS A 180 -14.16 -2.66 -6.52
CA LYS A 180 -14.45 -2.61 -7.97
C LYS A 180 -13.22 -2.85 -8.84
N VAL A 181 -12.03 -2.47 -8.33
CA VAL A 181 -10.76 -2.60 -9.04
C VAL A 181 -9.70 -3.23 -8.13
N GLU A 182 -8.77 -3.93 -8.75
CA GLU A 182 -7.58 -4.50 -8.12
C GLU A 182 -6.35 -4.31 -9.01
N LEU A 183 -5.17 -4.28 -8.41
CA LEU A 183 -3.91 -4.14 -9.12
C LEU A 183 -3.28 -5.52 -9.31
N LYS A 184 -3.19 -6.01 -10.55
CA LYS A 184 -2.41 -7.21 -10.87
C LYS A 184 -0.93 -6.83 -10.87
N VAL A 185 -0.17 -7.36 -9.92
CA VAL A 185 1.22 -6.98 -9.67
C VAL A 185 2.14 -7.68 -10.66
N ASP A 186 2.97 -6.88 -11.34
CA ASP A 186 4.04 -7.37 -12.20
C ASP A 186 5.39 -7.32 -11.47
N LYS A 187 5.61 -6.28 -10.65
CA LYS A 187 6.85 -6.06 -9.92
C LYS A 187 6.60 -5.47 -8.52
N VAL A 188 7.31 -6.00 -7.53
CA VAL A 188 7.28 -5.48 -6.16
C VAL A 188 8.68 -5.29 -5.58
N VAL A 189 8.88 -4.19 -4.87
CA VAL A 189 10.14 -3.85 -4.20
C VAL A 189 9.87 -3.28 -2.81
N VAL A 190 10.56 -3.80 -1.79
CA VAL A 190 10.54 -3.20 -0.45
C VAL A 190 11.31 -1.87 -0.45
N VAL A 191 10.69 -0.83 0.10
CA VAL A 191 11.30 0.49 0.29
C VAL A 191 11.86 0.55 1.71
N ARG A 192 13.17 0.78 1.83
CA ARG A 192 13.89 0.97 3.10
C ARG A 192 14.46 2.38 3.18
#